data_AF-A0A957TES0-F1
#
_entry.id   AF-A0A957TES0-F1
#
_cell.length_a   1.000
_cell.length_b   1.000
_cell.length_c   1.000
_cell.angle_alpha   90.00
_cell.angle_beta   90.00
_cell.angle_gamma   90.00
#
_symmetry.space_group_name_H-M   'P 1'
#
loop_
_entity.id
_entity.type
_entity.pdbx_description
1 polymer ?
#
loop_
_entity_poly.entity_id
_entity_poly.type
_entity_poly.pdbx_seq_one_letter_code
_entity_poly.pdbx_strand_id
1 'polypeptide(L)'
;MTRICITPFVQGTGGMASFRLKFEQGLQARGIDVTHDLDDKFDAALVIAGTRFLLDLNRVRRRGIRVVQRLDGINWVQRVKWSGIRYSVRAEYGNVMLATIRK
;
A
#
# COMPACT_ATOMS: atom_id res chain seq x y z
N MET A 1 1.83 -23.03 -3.36
CA MET A 1 2.40 -21.96 -4.20
C MET A 1 2.39 -20.69 -3.39
N THR A 2 3.48 -19.92 -3.41
CA THR A 2 3.58 -18.66 -2.66
C THR A 2 2.67 -17.61 -3.30
N ARG A 3 1.88 -16.91 -2.49
CA ARG A 3 0.92 -15.92 -2.96
C ARG A 3 1.04 -14.62 -2.17
N ILE A 4 1.04 -13.49 -2.86
CA ILE A 4 1.14 -12.16 -2.26
C ILE A 4 -0.14 -11.38 -2.54
N CYS A 5 -0.75 -10.83 -1.49
CA CYS A 5 -1.86 -9.90 -1.62
C CYS A 5 -1.33 -8.47 -1.86
N ILE A 6 -1.80 -7.78 -2.89
CA ILE A 6 -1.44 -6.38 -3.17
C ILE A 6 -2.69 -5.51 -3.00
N THR A 7 -2.63 -4.58 -2.05
CA THR A 7 -3.75 -3.67 -1.71
C THR A 7 -3.26 -2.23 -1.49
N PRO A 8 -4.07 -1.18 -1.72
CA PRO A 8 -5.30 -1.20 -2.49
C PRO A 8 -5.01 -1.46 -3.97
N PHE A 9 -6.01 -1.96 -4.68
CA PHE A 9 -5.92 -2.12 -6.13
C PHE A 9 -5.87 -0.73 -6.79
N VAL A 10 -4.77 -0.45 -7.48
CA VAL A 10 -4.53 0.84 -8.17
C VAL A 10 -4.57 0.64 -9.68
N GLN A 11 -5.47 1.36 -10.35
CA GLN A 11 -5.58 1.41 -11.81
C GLN A 11 -5.22 2.81 -12.34
N GLY A 12 -4.80 2.89 -13.61
CA GLY A 12 -4.55 4.15 -14.32
C GLY A 12 -3.09 4.38 -14.75
N THR A 13 -2.83 5.55 -15.30
CA THR A 13 -1.50 6.00 -15.77
C THR A 13 -0.83 6.85 -14.69
N GLY A 14 -0.27 6.19 -13.67
CA GLY A 14 0.43 6.89 -12.59
C GLY A 14 1.49 6.00 -11.95
N GLY A 15 2.41 6.62 -11.21
CA GLY A 15 3.58 5.92 -10.64
C GLY A 15 3.23 4.71 -9.77
N MET A 16 2.08 4.75 -9.10
CA MET A 16 1.57 3.64 -8.28
C MET A 16 1.11 2.45 -9.12
N ALA A 17 0.38 2.71 -10.20
CA ALA A 17 -0.08 1.68 -11.12
C ALA A 17 1.07 1.07 -11.92
N SER A 18 2.02 1.88 -12.40
CA SER A 18 3.22 1.38 -13.09
C SER A 18 4.09 0.52 -12.17
N PHE A 19 4.24 0.92 -10.89
CA PHE A 19 4.92 0.08 -9.90
C PHE A 19 4.21 -1.26 -9.74
N ARG A 20 2.90 -1.25 -9.51
CA ARG A 20 2.10 -2.47 -9.33
C ARG A 20 2.27 -3.42 -10.52
N LEU A 21 2.09 -2.94 -11.74
CA LEU A 21 2.21 -3.76 -12.95
C LEU A 21 3.60 -4.41 -13.09
N LYS A 22 4.67 -3.62 -12.92
CA LYS A 22 6.04 -4.15 -13.01
C LYS A 22 6.36 -5.12 -11.86
N PHE A 23 5.82 -4.85 -10.68
CA PHE A 23 6.01 -5.71 -9.51
C PHE A 23 5.30 -7.05 -9.70
N GLU A 24 4.04 -7.05 -10.14
CA GLU A 24 3.27 -8.26 -10.48
C GLU A 24 3.96 -9.09 -11.56
N GLN A 25 4.44 -8.45 -12.64
CA GLN A 25 5.24 -9.12 -13.68
C GLN A 25 6.49 -9.79 -13.10
N GLY A 26 7.18 -9.10 -12.19
CA GLY A 26 8.35 -9.65 -11.49
C GLY A 26 8.03 -10.83 -10.58
N LEU A 27 6.85 -10.83 -9.93
CA LEU A 27 6.39 -11.94 -9.11
C LEU A 27 6.00 -13.15 -9.96
N GLN A 28 5.24 -12.93 -11.03
CA GLN A 28 4.83 -13.99 -11.95
C GLN A 28 6.03 -14.66 -12.61
N ALA A 29 7.05 -13.89 -13.02
CA ALA A 29 8.30 -14.44 -13.56
C ALA A 29 9.07 -15.32 -12.56
N ARG A 30 8.77 -15.22 -11.25
CA ARG A 30 9.34 -16.03 -10.18
C ARG A 30 8.39 -17.15 -9.71
N GLY A 31 7.26 -17.35 -10.40
CA GLY A 31 6.24 -18.33 -10.02
C GLY A 31 5.46 -17.98 -8.75
N ILE A 32 5.43 -16.70 -8.36
CA ILE A 32 4.69 -16.20 -7.21
C ILE A 32 3.36 -15.64 -7.71
N ASP A 33 2.26 -16.12 -7.12
CA ASP A 33 0.92 -15.69 -7.48
C ASP A 33 0.53 -14.39 -6.75
N VAL A 34 -0.44 -13.66 -7.31
CA VAL A 34 -0.91 -12.39 -6.79
C VAL A 34 -2.43 -12.43 -6.59
N THR A 35 -2.87 -11.89 -5.45
CA THR A 35 -4.29 -11.56 -5.22
C THR A 35 -4.44 -10.09 -4.85
N HIS A 36 -5.64 -9.56 -5.02
CA HIS A 36 -6.03 -8.23 -4.56
C HIS A 36 -7.09 -8.29 -3.46
N ASP A 37 -7.52 -9.50 -3.10
CA ASP A 37 -8.50 -9.74 -2.05
C ASP A 37 -7.78 -10.03 -0.73
N LEU A 38 -8.24 -9.39 0.36
CA LEU A 38 -7.71 -9.59 1.71
C LEU A 38 -8.36 -10.78 2.42
N ASP A 39 -9.46 -11.32 1.89
CA ASP A 39 -10.12 -12.52 2.40
C ASP A 39 -9.62 -13.82 1.75
N ASP A 40 -8.86 -13.72 0.66
CA ASP A 40 -8.13 -14.83 0.04
C ASP A 40 -7.03 -15.40 0.95
N LYS A 41 -6.54 -16.61 0.63
CA LYS A 41 -5.32 -17.16 1.25
C LYS A 41 -4.07 -16.61 0.57
N PHE A 42 -3.17 -16.03 1.36
CA PHE A 42 -1.87 -15.50 0.92
C PHE A 42 -0.85 -15.51 2.06
N ASP A 43 0.43 -15.45 1.72
CA ASP A 43 1.56 -15.56 2.66
C ASP A 43 2.04 -14.19 3.16
N ALA A 44 1.86 -13.15 2.34
CA ALA A 44 2.23 -11.79 2.67
C ALA A 44 1.30 -10.78 1.99
N ALA A 45 1.13 -9.61 2.61
CA ALA A 45 0.39 -8.49 2.05
C ALA A 45 1.32 -7.31 1.80
N LEU A 46 1.32 -6.77 0.57
CA LEU A 46 1.95 -5.52 0.20
C LEU A 46 0.89 -4.42 0.15
N VAL A 47 1.06 -3.42 1.02
CA VAL A 47 0.24 -2.21 1.04
C VAL A 47 0.96 -1.13 0.23
N ILE A 48 0.40 -0.71 -0.90
CA ILE A 48 0.95 0.38 -1.72
C ILE A 48 0.33 1.70 -1.24
N ALA A 49 1.16 2.63 -0.78
CA ALA A 49 0.78 3.87 -0.09
C ALA A 49 0.01 3.61 1.22
N GLY A 50 -1.19 4.17 1.29
CA GLY A 50 -2.15 3.98 2.35
C GLY A 50 -3.44 3.38 1.82
N THR A 51 -4.24 2.86 2.74
CA THR A 51 -5.53 2.26 2.43
C THR A 51 -6.55 2.71 3.47
N ARG A 52 -7.80 2.82 3.02
CA ARG A 52 -8.97 3.01 3.89
C ARG A 52 -9.39 1.73 4.61
N PHE A 53 -8.90 0.57 4.16
CA PHE A 53 -9.23 -0.76 4.68
C PHE A 53 -8.40 -1.12 5.93
N LEU A 54 -8.34 -0.22 6.91
CA LEU A 54 -7.51 -0.39 8.12
C LEU A 54 -7.95 -1.59 8.98
N LEU A 55 -9.26 -1.83 9.07
CA LEU A 55 -9.81 -2.96 9.82
C LEU A 55 -9.42 -4.31 9.20
N ASP A 56 -9.43 -4.40 7.87
CA ASP A 56 -9.06 -5.60 7.14
C ASP A 56 -7.56 -5.88 7.27
N LEU A 57 -6.72 -4.84 7.17
CA LEU A 57 -5.29 -4.98 7.47
C LEU A 57 -5.03 -5.47 8.89
N ASN A 58 -5.78 -4.98 9.88
CA ASN A 58 -5.63 -5.43 11.26
C ASN A 58 -6.09 -6.91 11.41
N ARG A 59 -7.12 -7.34 10.68
CA ARG A 59 -7.51 -8.76 10.61
C ARG A 59 -6.37 -9.62 10.04
N VAL A 60 -5.72 -9.17 8.96
CA VAL A 60 -4.57 -9.84 8.36
C VAL A 60 -3.39 -9.95 9.33
N ARG A 61 -3.07 -8.87 10.06
CA ARG A 61 -2.04 -8.91 11.12
C ARG A 61 -2.36 -9.90 12.23
N ARG A 62 -3.61 -9.93 12.69
CA ARG A 62 -4.07 -10.88 13.72
C ARG A 62 -3.98 -12.34 13.26
N ARG A 63 -4.04 -12.61 11.95
CA ARG A 63 -3.79 -13.94 11.37
C ARG A 63 -2.29 -14.31 11.33
N GLY A 64 -1.39 -13.42 11.77
CA GLY A 64 0.06 -13.64 11.75
C GLY A 64 0.71 -13.40 10.38
N ILE A 65 -0.02 -12.85 9.41
CA ILE A 65 0.48 -12.63 8.06
C ILE A 65 1.32 -11.36 8.02
N ARG A 66 2.47 -11.41 7.33
CA ARG A 66 3.37 -10.26 7.20
C ARG A 66 2.75 -9.19 6.31
N VAL A 67 2.53 -8.01 6.89
CA VAL A 67 2.11 -6.81 6.16
C VAL A 67 3.33 -5.92 5.91
N VAL A 68 3.67 -5.69 4.64
CA VAL A 68 4.74 -4.80 4.18
C VAL A 68 4.11 -3.56 3.56
N GLN A 69 4.58 -2.38 3.92
CA GLN A 69 4.07 -1.12 3.39
C GLN A 69 5.10 -0.46 2.48
N ARG A 70 4.71 -0.14 1.24
CA ARG A 70 5.46 0.74 0.34
C ARG A 70 4.88 2.15 0.44
N LEU A 71 5.70 3.13 0.83
CA LEU A 71 5.27 4.53 0.92
C LEU A 71 5.18 5.19 -0.46
N ASP A 72 4.21 6.08 -0.65
CA ASP A 72 4.14 7.03 -1.77
C ASP A 72 4.68 8.40 -1.33
N GLY A 73 5.81 8.78 -1.89
CA GLY A 73 6.69 9.80 -1.32
C GLY A 73 6.31 11.24 -1.62
N ILE A 74 5.09 11.71 -1.34
CA ILE A 74 4.72 13.11 -1.65
C ILE A 74 4.30 13.94 -0.42
N ASN A 75 3.80 13.35 0.67
CA ASN A 75 3.30 14.12 1.83
C ASN A 75 4.37 14.95 2.58
N TRP A 76 5.66 14.72 2.31
CA TRP A 76 6.76 15.48 2.91
C TRP A 76 6.98 16.85 2.24
N VAL A 77 6.49 17.05 1.00
CA VAL A 77 6.76 18.27 0.21
C VAL A 77 6.29 19.52 0.94
N GLN A 78 5.18 19.46 1.69
CA GLN A 78 4.72 20.59 2.52
C GLN A 78 5.74 21.05 3.57
N ARG A 79 6.61 20.16 4.05
CA ARG A 79 7.63 20.50 5.06
C ARG A 79 8.81 21.26 4.46
N VAL A 80 9.00 21.17 3.14
CA VAL A 80 10.11 21.81 2.42
C VAL A 80 9.62 23.01 1.62
N LYS A 81 8.40 22.96 1.08
CA LYS A 81 7.79 24.02 0.28
C LYS A 81 6.34 24.23 0.67
N TRP A 82 6.00 25.48 1.02
CA TRP A 82 4.61 25.86 1.26
C TRP A 82 3.77 25.57 0.03
N SER A 83 2.78 24.69 0.21
CA SER A 83 1.86 24.23 -0.85
C SER A 83 0.40 24.61 -0.54
N GLY A 84 0.21 25.53 0.41
CA GLY A 84 -1.10 25.97 0.89
C GLY A 84 -1.66 25.12 2.03
N ILE A 85 -2.58 25.72 2.79
CA ILE A 85 -3.20 25.12 3.99
C ILE A 85 -3.94 23.82 3.64
N ARG A 86 -4.73 23.84 2.56
CA ARG A 86 -5.51 22.66 2.10
C ARG A 86 -4.61 21.45 1.83
N TYR A 87 -3.50 21.68 1.14
CA TYR A 87 -2.53 20.62 0.87
C TYR A 87 -1.88 20.14 2.18
N SER A 88 -1.50 21.07 3.05
CA SER A 88 -0.78 20.76 4.28
C SER A 88 -1.61 19.88 5.23
N VAL A 89 -2.88 20.24 5.43
CA VAL A 89 -3.83 19.44 6.22
C VAL A 89 -4.02 18.04 5.62
N ARG A 90 -4.19 17.95 4.29
CA ARG A 90 -4.33 16.65 3.61
C ARG A 90 -3.08 15.78 3.75
N ALA A 91 -1.89 16.39 3.65
CA ALA A 91 -0.63 15.70 3.75
C ALA A 91 -0.36 15.20 5.19
N GLU A 92 -0.71 15.97 6.22
CA GLU A 92 -0.63 15.49 7.62
C GLU A 92 -1.63 14.37 7.91
N TYR A 93 -2.88 14.50 7.44
CA TYR A 93 -3.86 13.40 7.52
C TYR A 93 -3.33 12.12 6.85
N GLY A 94 -2.73 12.25 5.66
CA GLY A 94 -2.08 11.15 4.96
C GLY A 94 -0.93 10.54 5.76
N ASN A 95 -0.08 11.36 6.38
CA ASN A 95 1.02 10.88 7.24
C ASN A 95 0.52 10.09 8.45
N VAL A 96 -0.54 10.57 9.11
CA VAL A 96 -1.15 9.86 10.24
C VAL A 96 -1.69 8.50 9.79
N MET A 97 -2.41 8.45 8.67
CA MET A 97 -2.91 7.18 8.11
C MET A 97 -1.75 6.21 7.79
N LEU A 98 -0.68 6.69 7.15
CA LEU A 98 0.50 5.89 6.84
C LEU A 98 1.18 5.36 8.11
N ALA A 99 1.30 6.20 9.14
CA ALA A 99 1.88 5.82 10.42
C ALA A 99 1.05 4.77 11.16
N THR A 100 -0.28 4.86 11.09
CA THR A 100 -1.20 3.87 11.67
C THR A 100 -1.11 2.52 10.96
N ILE A 101 -0.88 2.51 9.65
CA ILE A 101 -0.64 1.26 8.92
C ILE A 101 0.73 0.68 9.31
N ARG A 102 1.72 1.48 9.69
CA ARG A 102 3.02 0.94 10.09
C ARG A 102 3.04 0.31 11.48
N LYS A 103 2.19 0.78 12.39
CA LYS A 103 2.06 0.28 13.77
C LYS A 103 1.21 -0.99 13.84
#